data_AF-A0A1I0SPM9-F1
#
_entry.id   AF-A0A1I0SPM9-F1
#
_cell.length_a   1.000
_cell.length_b   1.000
_cell.length_c   1.000
_cell.angle_alpha   90.00
_cell.angle_beta   90.00
_cell.angle_gamma   90.00
#
_symmetry.space_group_name_H-M   'P 1'
#
loop_
_entity.id
_entity.type
_entity.pdbx_description
1 polymer ?
#
loop_
_entity_poly.entity_id
_entity_poly.type
_entity_poly.pdbx_seq_one_letter_code
_entity_poly.pdbx_strand_id
1 'polypeptide(L)'
;MKKRKVILVTDGDQHVQRALEWLAKQLGGRCISQSQGNPSRLTGKQLVDFILQTPYDPVFVMFDDSGIIGEGAGEQALRYVATHKQIDVLGAIAVASDTNNQEWTKVHVCIDYDGNFTMYGVDKEGICEWEVGRINGDTVYCLDELSIPIVVGIGDIGKMRRRDDIRNGCPITRKAIEYILERSRRDENRKLHTDFSEVE
;
A
#
# COMPACT_ATOMS: atom_id res chain seq x y z
N MET A 1 3.04 -11.26 -21.92
CA MET A 1 3.96 -11.23 -20.75
C MET A 1 3.12 -11.22 -19.49
N LYS A 2 3.50 -11.97 -18.45
CA LYS A 2 2.82 -11.93 -17.16
C LYS A 2 3.04 -10.56 -16.52
N LYS A 3 1.97 -9.88 -16.10
CA LYS A 3 2.08 -8.60 -15.39
C LYS A 3 2.73 -8.82 -14.01
N ARG A 4 3.50 -7.85 -13.53
CA ARG A 4 4.10 -7.88 -12.19
C ARG A 4 3.04 -7.48 -11.17
N LYS A 5 2.93 -8.23 -10.08
CA LYS A 5 1.92 -7.99 -9.05
C LYS A 5 2.49 -7.02 -8.01
N VAL A 6 1.88 -5.86 -7.85
CA VAL A 6 2.42 -4.77 -7.03
C VAL A 6 1.47 -4.41 -5.90
N ILE A 7 2.02 -4.16 -4.71
CA ILE A 7 1.33 -3.50 -3.60
C ILE A 7 1.97 -2.14 -3.39
N LEU A 8 1.15 -1.10 -3.46
CA LEU A 8 1.56 0.31 -3.29
C LEU A 8 1.51 0.66 -1.80
N VAL A 9 2.46 1.45 -1.30
CA VAL A 9 2.53 1.90 0.10
C VAL A 9 2.79 3.40 0.13
N THR A 10 1.93 4.16 0.80
CA THR A 10 1.99 5.65 0.84
C THR A 10 2.79 6.19 2.03
N ASP A 11 4.02 5.71 2.18
CA ASP A 11 5.01 6.24 3.11
C ASP A 11 6.38 5.71 2.65
N GLY A 12 7.40 6.55 2.67
CA GLY A 12 8.75 6.28 2.19
C GLY A 12 9.83 6.38 3.28
N ASP A 13 9.44 6.41 4.55
CA ASP A 13 10.37 6.48 5.67
C ASP A 13 11.23 5.22 5.84
N GLN A 14 12.36 5.39 6.53
CA GLN A 14 13.28 4.29 6.83
C GLN A 14 12.63 3.17 7.66
N HIS A 15 11.63 3.49 8.49
CA HIS A 15 10.88 2.50 9.26
C HIS A 15 10.04 1.61 8.34
N VAL A 16 9.37 2.21 7.36
CA VAL A 16 8.58 1.51 6.33
C VAL A 16 9.46 0.59 5.52
N GLN A 17 10.60 1.11 5.02
CA GLN A 17 11.55 0.31 4.25
C GLN A 17 11.96 -0.95 5.00
N ARG A 18 12.37 -0.83 6.27
CA ARG A 18 12.82 -1.97 7.07
C ARG A 18 11.70 -2.99 7.29
N ALA A 19 10.48 -2.52 7.58
CA ALA A 19 9.32 -3.38 7.76
C ALA A 19 8.99 -4.15 6.47
N LEU A 20 8.92 -3.46 5.32
CA LEU A 20 8.60 -4.07 4.03
C LEU A 20 9.70 -5.01 3.53
N GLU A 21 10.98 -4.70 3.74
CA GLU A 21 12.09 -5.60 3.42
C GLU A 21 11.97 -6.92 4.18
N TRP A 22 11.70 -6.84 5.49
CA TRP A 22 11.52 -8.01 6.33
C TRP A 22 10.28 -8.81 5.94
N LEU A 23 9.13 -8.14 5.77
CA LEU A 23 7.87 -8.77 5.39
C LEU A 23 7.92 -9.41 4.00
N ALA A 24 8.54 -8.74 3.03
CA ALA A 24 8.74 -9.29 1.70
C ALA A 24 9.49 -10.63 1.75
N LYS A 25 10.55 -10.72 2.57
CA LYS A 25 11.28 -11.97 2.78
C LYS A 25 10.41 -13.06 3.42
N GLN A 26 9.58 -12.70 4.40
CA GLN A 26 8.69 -13.68 5.06
C GLN A 26 7.56 -14.18 4.16
N LEU A 27 7.07 -13.33 3.25
CA LEU A 27 5.89 -13.60 2.41
C LEU A 27 6.27 -14.05 0.99
N GLY A 28 7.56 -14.22 0.69
CA GLY A 28 8.04 -14.63 -0.62
C GLY A 28 7.95 -13.55 -1.71
N GLY A 29 7.82 -12.28 -1.31
CA GLY A 29 7.77 -11.13 -2.22
C GLY A 29 9.11 -10.41 -2.37
N ARG A 30 9.06 -9.19 -2.90
CA ARG A 30 10.22 -8.31 -3.09
C ARG A 30 9.90 -6.88 -2.70
N CYS A 31 10.74 -6.24 -1.89
CA CYS A 31 10.67 -4.79 -1.67
C CYS A 31 11.61 -4.08 -2.67
N ILE A 32 11.14 -3.01 -3.31
CA ILE A 32 12.03 -2.06 -4.01
C ILE A 32 12.61 -1.12 -2.96
N SER A 33 13.65 -1.55 -2.24
CA SER A 33 14.28 -0.74 -1.20
C SER A 33 14.71 0.65 -1.68
N GLN A 34 15.07 0.78 -2.97
CA GLN A 34 15.45 2.05 -3.60
C GLN A 34 14.29 3.04 -3.75
N SER A 35 13.03 2.60 -3.63
CA SER A 35 11.88 3.50 -3.61
C SER A 35 11.70 4.22 -2.27
N GLN A 36 12.54 3.92 -1.27
CA GLN A 36 12.61 4.69 -0.02
C GLN A 36 12.94 6.16 -0.34
N GLY A 37 12.23 7.07 0.31
CA GLY A 37 12.46 8.50 0.20
C GLY A 37 11.28 9.27 0.80
N ASN A 38 11.58 10.27 1.61
CA ASN A 38 10.61 11.20 2.18
C ASN A 38 11.18 12.62 1.90
N PRO A 39 10.95 13.21 0.69
CA PRO A 39 9.98 12.76 -0.32
C PRO A 39 10.59 11.76 -1.31
N SER A 40 9.73 11.17 -2.12
CA SER A 40 10.09 10.27 -3.23
C SER A 40 11.07 10.93 -4.19
N ARG A 41 12.16 10.23 -4.53
CA ARG A 41 13.21 10.75 -5.44
C ARG A 41 13.21 10.08 -6.81
N LEU A 42 12.66 8.88 -6.90
CA LEU A 42 12.62 8.12 -8.14
C LEU A 42 11.36 8.46 -8.92
N THR A 43 11.51 8.63 -10.23
CA THR A 43 10.37 8.79 -11.14
C THR A 43 9.60 7.47 -11.26
N GLY A 44 8.32 7.56 -11.61
CA GLY A 44 7.50 6.38 -11.91
C GLY A 44 8.13 5.47 -12.97
N LYS A 45 8.79 6.04 -13.99
CA LYS A 45 9.50 5.26 -15.01
C LYS A 45 10.65 4.43 -14.41
N GLN A 46 11.48 5.03 -13.56
CA GLN A 46 12.58 4.31 -12.90
C GLN A 46 12.04 3.20 -11.99
N LEU A 47 10.95 3.46 -11.27
CA LEU A 47 10.30 2.45 -10.43
C LEU A 47 9.75 1.30 -11.27
N VAL A 48 9.07 1.56 -12.39
CA VAL A 48 8.63 0.52 -13.33
C VAL A 48 9.81 -0.30 -13.83
N ASP A 49 10.90 0.36 -14.23
CA ASP A 49 12.11 -0.33 -14.69
C ASP A 49 12.65 -1.29 -13.61
N PHE A 50 12.64 -0.90 -12.33
CA PHE A 50 13.02 -1.79 -11.22
C PHE A 50 12.01 -2.90 -10.96
N ILE A 51 10.71 -2.59 -10.94
CA ILE A 51 9.63 -3.57 -10.70
C ILE A 51 9.70 -4.70 -11.74
N LEU A 52 9.90 -4.37 -13.02
CA LEU A 52 9.96 -5.35 -14.11
C LEU A 52 11.20 -6.27 -14.05
N GLN A 53 12.26 -5.85 -13.35
CA GLN A 53 13.48 -6.65 -13.14
C GLN A 53 13.41 -7.57 -11.92
N THR A 54 12.38 -7.44 -11.08
CA THR A 54 12.28 -8.25 -9.87
C THR A 54 11.93 -9.72 -10.17
N PRO A 55 12.53 -10.68 -9.45
CA PRO A 55 12.28 -12.10 -9.70
C PRO A 55 11.01 -12.65 -9.02
N TYR A 56 10.47 -11.97 -8.00
CA TYR A 56 9.41 -12.50 -7.13
C TYR A 56 8.25 -11.52 -6.97
N ASP A 57 7.03 -12.03 -7.00
CA ASP A 57 5.78 -11.30 -6.73
C ASP A 57 5.25 -11.71 -5.33
N PRO A 58 4.56 -10.82 -4.59
CA PRO A 58 4.27 -9.43 -4.91
C PRO A 58 5.50 -8.53 -4.74
N VAL A 59 5.48 -7.39 -5.43
CA VAL A 59 6.48 -6.32 -5.30
C VAL A 59 5.91 -5.18 -4.47
N PHE A 60 6.60 -4.79 -3.41
CA PHE A 60 6.25 -3.65 -2.56
C PHE A 60 7.00 -2.40 -3.01
N VAL A 61 6.29 -1.30 -3.17
CA VAL A 61 6.84 -0.02 -3.62
C VAL A 61 6.30 1.10 -2.73
N MET A 62 7.22 1.91 -2.22
CA MET A 62 6.97 3.05 -1.34
C MET A 62 6.86 4.35 -2.14
N PHE A 63 5.95 5.22 -1.73
CA PHE A 63 5.72 6.55 -2.27
C PHE A 63 5.44 7.51 -1.12
N ASP A 64 6.11 8.65 -1.12
CA ASP A 64 6.01 9.70 -0.11
C ASP A 64 6.13 11.10 -0.74
N ASP A 65 5.42 12.07 -0.19
CA ASP A 65 5.44 13.49 -0.56
C ASP A 65 5.82 14.45 0.58
N SER A 66 6.11 13.97 1.80
CA SER A 66 6.65 14.79 2.91
C SER A 66 5.81 16.01 3.29
N GLY A 67 4.49 15.91 3.24
CA GLY A 67 3.59 17.02 3.54
C GLY A 67 3.59 18.13 2.48
N ILE A 68 4.09 17.86 1.26
CA ILE A 68 3.83 18.72 0.11
C ILE A 68 2.32 18.72 -0.13
N ILE A 69 1.71 19.91 -0.07
CA ILE A 69 0.27 20.07 -0.34
C ILE A 69 0.04 19.97 -1.85
N GLY A 70 -0.90 19.12 -2.24
CA GLY A 70 -1.21 18.80 -3.63
C GLY A 70 -0.26 17.76 -4.23
N GLU A 71 -0.42 17.50 -5.53
CA GLU A 71 0.30 16.40 -6.20
C GLU A 71 1.83 16.60 -6.18
N GLY A 72 2.51 15.82 -5.33
CA GLY A 72 3.95 15.79 -5.23
C GLY A 72 4.61 14.71 -6.10
N ALA A 73 5.91 14.50 -5.89
CA ALA A 73 6.70 13.55 -6.65
C ALA A 73 6.31 12.09 -6.37
N GLY A 74 5.91 11.78 -5.14
CA GLY A 74 5.41 10.49 -4.68
C GLY A 74 4.11 10.13 -5.38
N GLU A 75 3.11 11.00 -5.33
CA GLU A 75 1.83 10.78 -6.01
C GLU A 75 1.99 10.66 -7.54
N GLN A 76 2.81 11.49 -8.18
CA GLN A 76 3.12 11.37 -9.61
C GLN A 76 3.72 10.01 -9.97
N ALA A 77 4.69 9.56 -9.17
CA ALA A 77 5.32 8.26 -9.36
C ALA A 77 4.34 7.10 -9.11
N LEU A 78 3.48 7.22 -8.09
CA LEU A 78 2.44 6.26 -7.74
C LEU A 78 1.45 6.10 -8.89
N ARG A 79 0.90 7.20 -9.40
CA ARG A 79 -0.05 7.20 -10.53
C ARG A 79 0.56 6.57 -11.78
N TYR A 80 1.82 6.87 -12.08
CA TYR A 80 2.52 6.27 -13.21
C TYR A 80 2.68 4.74 -13.05
N VAL A 81 3.07 4.27 -11.86
CA VAL A 81 3.21 2.83 -11.56
C VAL A 81 1.85 2.14 -11.62
N ALA A 82 0.83 2.72 -11.02
CA ALA A 82 -0.51 2.14 -10.88
C ALA A 82 -1.24 1.98 -12.22
N THR A 83 -0.96 2.86 -13.19
CA THR A 83 -1.58 2.84 -14.52
C THR A 83 -0.74 2.12 -15.58
N HIS A 84 0.44 1.60 -15.21
CA HIS A 84 1.35 0.99 -16.17
C HIS A 84 0.82 -0.37 -16.68
N LYS A 85 0.75 -0.54 -18.01
CA LYS A 85 0.15 -1.73 -18.66
C LYS A 85 0.76 -3.09 -18.29
N GLN A 86 2.02 -3.12 -17.81
CA GLN A 86 2.73 -4.33 -17.39
C GLN A 86 2.67 -4.59 -15.88
N ILE A 87 1.97 -3.73 -15.13
CA ILE A 87 1.79 -3.83 -13.70
C ILE A 87 0.34 -4.21 -13.42
N ASP A 88 0.16 -5.09 -12.45
CA ASP A 88 -1.10 -5.50 -11.88
C ASP A 88 -1.10 -5.08 -10.41
N VAL A 89 -1.83 -4.00 -10.09
CA VAL A 89 -1.92 -3.48 -8.73
C VAL A 89 -2.88 -4.37 -7.95
N LEU A 90 -2.36 -5.11 -6.97
CA LEU A 90 -3.18 -5.97 -6.11
C LEU A 90 -3.97 -5.16 -5.08
N GLY A 91 -3.40 -4.05 -4.63
CA GLY A 91 -3.97 -3.16 -3.64
C GLY A 91 -2.98 -2.10 -3.18
N ALA A 92 -3.44 -1.21 -2.31
CA ALA A 92 -2.62 -0.19 -1.67
C ALA A 92 -2.76 -0.25 -0.14
N ILE A 93 -1.67 0.08 0.54
CA ILE A 93 -1.64 0.37 1.96
C ILE A 93 -1.55 1.89 2.08
N ALA A 94 -2.65 2.50 2.52
CA ALA A 94 -2.71 3.91 2.83
C ALA A 94 -2.25 4.10 4.28
N VAL A 95 -1.19 4.87 4.47
CA VAL A 95 -0.58 5.15 5.78
C VAL A 95 -1.07 6.50 6.27
N ALA A 96 -1.59 6.52 7.51
CA ALA A 96 -2.06 7.75 8.12
C ALA A 96 -0.89 8.66 8.49
N SER A 97 -1.00 9.97 8.23
CA SER A 97 -0.01 10.97 8.64
C SER A 97 -0.68 12.24 9.18
N ASP A 98 0.11 13.07 9.89
CA ASP A 98 -0.38 14.31 10.52
C ASP A 98 -0.53 15.44 9.48
N THR A 99 -1.60 15.44 8.69
CA THR A 99 -1.84 16.47 7.66
C THR A 99 -2.75 17.62 8.12
N ASN A 100 -3.07 17.70 9.42
CA ASN A 100 -4.13 18.58 9.94
C ASN A 100 -5.45 18.45 9.13
N ASN A 101 -5.75 17.24 8.65
CA ASN A 101 -6.94 16.89 7.84
C ASN A 101 -7.06 17.60 6.49
N GLN A 102 -5.96 18.16 5.95
CA GLN A 102 -5.98 18.82 4.65
C GLN A 102 -6.07 17.82 3.49
N GLU A 103 -5.52 16.62 3.68
CA GLU A 103 -5.46 15.58 2.66
C GLU A 103 -5.89 14.22 3.23
N TRP A 104 -6.69 13.52 2.43
CA TRP A 104 -7.33 12.27 2.82
C TRP A 104 -7.74 11.46 1.58
N THR A 105 -8.01 10.18 1.79
CA THR A 105 -8.58 9.31 0.75
C THR A 105 -9.59 8.32 1.31
N LYS A 106 -10.42 7.74 0.44
CA LYS A 106 -11.30 6.64 0.81
C LYS A 106 -10.53 5.33 0.87
N VAL A 107 -10.83 4.57 1.91
CA VAL A 107 -10.27 3.23 2.13
C VAL A 107 -11.40 2.22 2.28
N HIS A 108 -11.13 0.98 1.90
CA HIS A 108 -12.12 -0.09 1.97
C HIS A 108 -12.26 -0.64 3.39
N VAL A 109 -11.17 -0.61 4.16
CA VAL A 109 -11.10 -1.04 5.56
C VAL A 109 -9.83 -0.45 6.19
N CYS A 110 -9.83 -0.26 7.51
CA CYS A 110 -8.61 0.02 8.26
C CYS A 110 -8.26 -1.12 9.23
N ILE A 111 -7.02 -1.14 9.68
CA ILE A 111 -6.56 -2.01 10.76
C ILE A 111 -6.00 -1.12 11.88
N ASP A 112 -6.56 -1.25 13.08
CA ASP A 112 -6.11 -0.49 14.26
C ASP A 112 -4.82 -1.05 14.86
N TYR A 113 -4.26 -0.36 15.87
CA TYR A 113 -3.01 -0.76 16.53
C TYR A 113 -3.12 -2.08 17.33
N ASP A 114 -4.33 -2.56 17.62
CA ASP A 114 -4.56 -3.88 18.22
C ASP A 114 -4.72 -4.98 17.15
N GLY A 115 -4.66 -4.59 15.87
CA GLY A 115 -4.79 -5.48 14.73
C GLY A 115 -6.23 -5.80 14.38
N ASN A 116 -7.23 -5.07 14.88
CA ASN A 116 -8.63 -5.31 14.53
C ASN A 116 -8.98 -4.60 13.22
N PHE A 117 -9.80 -5.24 12.41
CA PHE A 117 -10.41 -4.57 11.26
C PHE A 117 -11.48 -3.60 11.76
N THR A 118 -11.50 -2.41 11.19
CA THR A 118 -12.50 -1.38 11.47
C THR A 118 -12.96 -0.72 10.18
N MET A 119 -14.23 -0.32 10.16
CA MET A 119 -14.78 0.50 9.07
C MET A 119 -14.46 1.98 9.24
N TYR A 120 -13.99 2.38 10.43
CA TYR A 120 -13.57 3.73 10.72
C TYR A 120 -12.14 3.99 10.26
N GLY A 121 -11.79 5.26 10.06
CA GLY A 121 -10.42 5.70 9.88
C GLY A 121 -9.53 5.36 11.06
N VAL A 122 -8.22 5.47 10.86
CA VAL A 122 -7.23 5.38 11.94
C VAL A 122 -6.26 6.55 11.82
N ASP A 123 -5.79 7.05 12.96
CA ASP A 123 -4.69 8.01 12.99
C ASP A 123 -3.32 7.32 12.81
N LYS A 124 -2.25 8.11 12.78
CA LYS A 124 -0.87 7.62 12.67
C LYS A 124 -0.44 6.68 13.81
N GLU A 125 -1.06 6.78 14.97
CA GLU A 125 -0.79 5.90 16.11
C GLU A 125 -1.59 4.59 16.01
N GLY A 126 -2.45 4.45 14.98
CA GLY A 126 -3.33 3.33 14.74
C GLY A 126 -4.61 3.37 15.57
N ILE A 127 -4.97 4.52 16.14
CA ILE A 127 -6.18 4.69 16.95
C ILE A 127 -7.36 4.96 16.02
N CYS A 128 -8.47 4.26 16.22
CA CYS A 128 -9.69 4.49 15.47
C CYS A 128 -10.19 5.95 15.59
N GLU A 129 -10.48 6.55 14.45
CA GLU A 129 -11.15 7.84 14.34
C GLU A 129 -12.68 7.66 14.20
N TRP A 130 -13.39 8.77 14.02
CA TRP A 130 -14.86 8.79 13.93
C TRP A 130 -15.39 8.66 12.50
N GLU A 131 -14.58 9.01 11.50
CA GLU A 131 -14.98 9.01 10.10
C GLU A 131 -14.95 7.60 9.51
N VAL A 132 -15.96 7.23 8.73
CA VAL A 132 -16.05 5.90 8.11
C VAL A 132 -15.30 5.90 6.78
N GLY A 133 -14.44 4.90 6.58
CA GLY A 133 -13.79 4.61 5.31
C GLY A 133 -12.89 5.73 4.81
N ARG A 134 -12.31 6.53 5.72
CA ARG A 134 -11.44 7.66 5.39
C ARG A 134 -10.13 7.55 6.17
N ILE A 135 -9.03 7.88 5.52
CA ILE A 135 -7.73 8.03 6.17
C ILE A 135 -7.12 9.37 5.79
N ASN A 136 -6.52 10.06 6.75
CA ASN A 136 -5.81 11.31 6.52
C ASN A 136 -4.34 11.01 6.27
N GLY A 137 -3.77 11.59 5.21
CA GLY A 137 -2.38 11.34 4.82
C GLY A 137 -1.93 12.31 3.73
N ASP A 138 -0.63 12.52 3.60
CA ASP A 138 0.02 13.49 2.70
C ASP A 138 0.44 12.90 1.35
N THR A 139 0.30 11.58 1.18
CA THR A 139 0.60 10.89 -0.09
C THR A 139 -0.55 9.96 -0.51
N VAL A 140 -1.76 10.22 0.01
CA VAL A 140 -2.92 9.33 -0.17
C VAL A 140 -3.95 9.86 -1.15
N TYR A 141 -3.95 11.15 -1.44
CA TYR A 141 -5.02 11.83 -2.20
C TYR A 141 -5.22 11.21 -3.59
N CYS A 142 -4.14 10.87 -4.29
CA CYS A 142 -4.21 10.25 -5.61
C CYS A 142 -4.86 8.85 -5.64
N LEU A 143 -5.04 8.17 -4.50
CA LEU A 143 -5.58 6.82 -4.45
C LEU A 143 -7.06 6.75 -4.91
N ASP A 144 -7.85 7.79 -4.64
CA ASP A 144 -9.26 7.87 -5.06
C ASP A 144 -9.45 8.01 -6.57
N GLU A 145 -8.42 8.48 -7.28
CA GLU A 145 -8.43 8.65 -8.73
C GLU A 145 -8.05 7.36 -9.47
N LEU A 146 -7.56 6.35 -8.74
CA LEU A 146 -7.01 5.13 -9.28
C LEU A 146 -7.97 3.96 -9.09
N SER A 147 -8.06 3.10 -10.11
CA SER A 147 -8.84 1.86 -10.04
C SER A 147 -8.09 0.77 -9.26
N ILE A 148 -7.87 0.99 -7.97
CA ILE A 148 -7.19 0.05 -7.07
C ILE A 148 -8.22 -0.93 -6.46
N PRO A 149 -8.03 -2.26 -6.59
CA PRO A 149 -9.04 -3.24 -6.15
C PRO A 149 -9.36 -3.18 -4.65
N ILE A 150 -8.36 -2.86 -3.84
CA ILE A 150 -8.51 -2.71 -2.40
C ILE A 150 -7.46 -1.76 -1.83
N VAL A 151 -7.91 -0.91 -0.91
CA VAL A 151 -7.09 0.07 -0.21
C VAL A 151 -7.31 -0.18 1.28
N VAL A 152 -6.23 -0.48 2.00
CA VAL A 152 -6.25 -0.77 3.44
C VAL A 152 -5.57 0.39 4.17
N GLY A 153 -6.29 1.03 5.10
CA GLY A 153 -5.74 2.08 5.95
C GLY A 153 -5.05 1.53 7.20
N ILE A 154 -3.87 2.06 7.53
CA ILE A 154 -3.16 1.74 8.79
C ILE A 154 -2.42 2.99 9.32
N GLY A 155 -1.99 2.98 10.57
CA GLY A 155 -1.09 4.00 11.11
C GLY A 155 0.38 3.82 10.67
N ASP A 156 1.30 4.55 11.30
CA ASP A 156 2.74 4.57 10.99
C ASP A 156 3.35 3.16 11.03
N ILE A 157 3.73 2.66 9.85
CA ILE A 157 4.33 1.33 9.67
C ILE A 157 5.58 1.19 10.53
N GLY A 158 5.68 0.07 11.25
CA GLY A 158 6.83 -0.21 12.11
C GLY A 158 6.86 0.56 13.43
N LYS A 159 5.88 1.44 13.70
CA LYS A 159 5.78 2.25 14.92
C LYS A 159 4.52 1.89 15.71
N MET A 160 3.35 2.46 15.40
CA MET A 160 2.05 2.30 16.09
C MET A 160 2.18 1.88 17.58
N ARG A 161 2.79 2.74 18.41
CA ARG A 161 3.05 2.48 19.85
C ARG A 161 3.81 1.18 20.16
N ARG A 162 4.77 0.82 19.30
CA ARG A 162 5.54 -0.45 19.27
C ARG A 162 4.70 -1.70 18.98
N ARG A 163 3.41 -1.55 18.67
CA ARG A 163 2.54 -2.68 18.31
C ARG A 163 2.92 -3.23 16.94
N ASP A 164 3.36 -2.38 16.02
CA ASP A 164 3.82 -2.79 14.69
C ASP A 164 5.35 -2.97 14.56
N ASP A 165 6.07 -3.03 15.67
CA ASP A 165 7.53 -3.11 15.65
C ASP A 165 8.01 -4.37 14.88
N ILE A 166 9.08 -4.21 14.10
CA ILE A 166 9.71 -5.29 13.33
C ILE A 166 10.14 -6.49 14.20
N ARG A 167 10.48 -6.26 15.47
CA ARG A 167 10.82 -7.31 16.44
C ARG A 167 9.63 -8.22 16.76
N ASN A 168 8.41 -7.70 16.60
CA ASN A 168 7.15 -8.43 16.74
C ASN A 168 6.65 -8.97 15.38
N GLY A 169 7.41 -8.73 14.30
CA GLY A 169 7.07 -9.15 12.94
C GLY A 169 6.09 -8.22 12.22
N CYS A 170 6.00 -6.95 12.62
CA CYS A 170 5.10 -5.96 12.02
C CYS A 170 3.67 -6.49 11.85
N PRO A 171 3.01 -6.92 12.94
CA PRO A 171 1.75 -7.67 12.87
C PRO A 171 0.61 -6.93 12.15
N ILE A 172 0.56 -5.60 12.22
CA ILE A 172 -0.51 -4.80 11.59
C ILE A 172 -0.23 -4.66 10.10
N THR A 173 0.99 -4.27 9.74
CA THR A 173 1.40 -4.16 8.33
C THR A 173 1.34 -5.54 7.65
N ARG A 174 1.76 -6.60 8.33
CA ARG A 174 1.64 -7.99 7.84
C ARG A 174 0.19 -8.33 7.55
N LYS A 175 -0.73 -8.03 8.47
CA LYS A 175 -2.15 -8.31 8.34
C LYS A 175 -2.76 -7.53 7.16
N ALA A 176 -2.35 -6.29 6.93
CA ALA A 176 -2.77 -5.50 5.76
C ALA A 176 -2.32 -6.18 4.45
N ILE A 177 -1.05 -6.58 4.35
CA ILE A 177 -0.51 -7.27 3.16
C ILE A 177 -1.22 -8.60 2.92
N GLU A 178 -1.37 -9.43 3.95
CA GLU A 178 -2.02 -10.74 3.86
C GLU A 178 -3.47 -10.58 3.38
N TYR A 179 -4.17 -9.57 3.88
CA TYR A 179 -5.55 -9.27 3.47
C TYR A 179 -5.65 -8.86 1.99
N ILE A 180 -4.74 -8.01 1.50
CA ILE A 180 -4.66 -7.65 0.07
C ILE A 180 -4.40 -8.90 -0.79
N LEU A 181 -3.47 -9.75 -0.35
CA LEU A 181 -3.14 -11.00 -1.05
C LEU A 181 -4.30 -11.99 -1.06
N GLU A 182 -5.06 -12.09 0.03
CA GLU A 182 -6.24 -12.94 0.09
C GLU A 182 -7.33 -12.45 -0.88
N ARG A 183 -7.59 -11.15 -0.89
CA ARG A 183 -8.61 -10.53 -1.77
C ARG A 183 -8.26 -10.68 -3.24
N SER A 184 -7.01 -10.42 -3.63
CA SER A 184 -6.56 -10.60 -5.02
C SER A 184 -6.71 -12.05 -5.51
N ARG A 185 -6.41 -13.06 -4.68
CA ARG A 185 -6.61 -14.47 -5.04
C ARG A 185 -8.08 -14.84 -5.24
N ARG A 186 -8.99 -14.30 -4.42
CA ARG A 186 -10.44 -14.53 -4.57
C ARG A 186 -10.95 -13.97 -5.89
N ASP A 187 -10.48 -12.79 -6.29
CA ASP A 187 -10.87 -12.17 -7.56
C ASP A 187 -10.34 -12.94 -8.78
N GLU A 188 -9.11 -13.45 -8.71
CA GLU A 188 -8.55 -14.35 -9.74
C GLU A 188 -9.39 -15.62 -9.91
N ASN A 189 -9.76 -16.27 -8.80
CA ASN A 189 -10.61 -17.47 -8.83
C ASN A 189 -12.01 -17.18 -9.38
N ARG A 190 -12.61 -16.02 -9.06
CA ARG A 190 -13.92 -15.63 -9.57
C ARG A 190 -13.89 -15.42 -11.08
N LYS A 191 -12.86 -14.74 -11.60
CA LYS A 191 -12.68 -14.52 -13.05
C LYS A 191 -12.55 -15.83 -13.80
N LEU A 192 -11.73 -16.75 -13.28
CA LEU A 192 -11.61 -18.10 -13.85
C LEU A 192 -12.99 -18.79 -13.91
N HIS A 193 -13.76 -18.74 -12.84
CA HIS A 193 -15.08 -19.39 -12.81
C HIS A 193 -16.08 -18.78 -13.80
N THR A 194 -16.10 -17.44 -13.95
CA THR A 194 -16.94 -16.77 -14.95
C THR A 194 -16.54 -17.14 -16.37
N ASP A 195 -15.23 -17.14 -16.67
CA ASP A 195 -14.72 -17.51 -17.99
C ASP A 195 -15.11 -18.95 -18.37
N PHE A 196 -15.13 -19.90 -17.43
CA PHE A 196 -15.58 -21.27 -17.70
C PHE A 196 -17.11 -21.38 -17.89
N SER A 197 -17.89 -20.55 -17.20
CA SER A 197 -19.36 -20.57 -17.32
C SER A 197 -19.90 -19.93 -18.60
N GLU A 198 -19.10 -19.13 -19.31
CA GLU A 198 -19.47 -18.52 -20.59
C GLU A 198 -19.13 -19.39 -21.81
N VAL A 199 -18.51 -20.56 -21.59
CA VAL A 199 -18.15 -21.53 -22.67
C VAL A 199 -19.08 -22.75 -22.71
N GLU A 200 -20.11 -22.81 -21.87
CA GLU A 200 -21.19 -23.82 -21.86
C GLU A 200 -22.49 -23.26 -22.45
#